data_AF-A0A924IZS4-F1
#
_entry.id   AF-A0A924IZS4-F1
#
_cell.length_a   1.000
_cell.length_b   1.000
_cell.length_c   1.000
_cell.angle_alpha   90.00
_cell.angle_beta   90.00
_cell.angle_gamma   90.00
#
_symmetry.space_group_name_H-M   'P 1'
#
loop_
_entity.id
_entity.type
_entity.pdbx_description
1 polymer ?
#
loop_
_entity_poly.entity_id
_entity_poly.type
_entity_poly.pdbx_seq_one_letter_code
_entity_poly.pdbx_strand_id
1 'polypeptide(L)'
;GTQAAKVLVQIQESTLKKKGKILTDEDRQKLLDEISAKYKKQTESTYAAARLWTDAIINPIDTRKWISMGIEAANHSPITEKFNLGVIQV
;
A
#
# COMPACT_ATOMS: atom_id res chain seq x y z
N GLY A 1 1.26 6.73 -4.14
CA GLY A 1 1.41 6.27 -5.53
C GLY A 1 2.42 7.10 -6.31
N THR A 2 2.18 8.41 -6.46
CA THR A 2 2.96 9.33 -7.31
C THR A 2 4.44 9.43 -6.95
N GLN A 3 4.79 9.38 -5.67
CA GLN A 3 6.19 9.42 -5.23
C GLN A 3 6.97 8.16 -5.64
N ALA A 4 6.38 6.97 -5.44
CA ALA A 4 7.01 5.71 -5.82
C ALA A 4 7.16 5.57 -7.35
N ALA A 5 6.16 6.04 -8.11
CA ALA A 5 6.21 6.05 -9.57
C ALA A 5 7.40 6.89 -10.10
N LYS A 6 7.62 8.09 -9.56
CA LYS A 6 8.76 8.95 -9.94
C LYS A 6 10.12 8.29 -9.68
N VAL A 7 10.27 7.64 -8.52
CA VAL A 7 11.52 6.93 -8.18
C VAL A 7 11.77 5.77 -9.14
N LEU A 8 10.74 4.99 -9.49
CA LEU A 8 10.87 3.88 -10.41
C LEU A 8 11.21 4.31 -11.83
N VAL A 9 10.61 5.42 -12.31
CA VAL A 9 10.97 6.03 -13.59
C VAL A 9 12.45 6.43 -13.58
N GLN A 10 12.92 7.08 -12.51
CA GLN A 10 14.33 7.47 -12.38
C GLN A 10 15.29 6.26 -12.39
N ILE A 11 14.91 5.15 -11.74
CA ILE A 11 15.69 3.89 -11.75
C ILE A 11 15.73 3.29 -13.16
N GLN A 12 14.60 3.26 -13.86
CA GLN A 12 14.54 2.75 -15.23
C GLN A 12 15.32 3.61 -16.22
N GLU A 13 15.22 4.95 -16.12
CA GLU A 13 16.03 5.87 -16.91
C GLU A 13 17.52 5.63 -16.69
N SER A 14 17.94 5.48 -15.43
CA SER A 14 19.33 5.18 -15.08
C SER A 14 19.78 3.84 -15.67
N THR A 15 18.89 2.85 -15.72
CA THR A 15 19.17 1.52 -16.30
C THR A 15 19.26 1.56 -17.82
N LEU A 16 18.40 2.34 -18.48
CA LEU A 16 18.36 2.47 -19.94
C LEU A 16 19.53 3.30 -20.47
N LYS A 17 19.92 4.36 -19.75
CA LYS A 17 21.16 5.10 -20.00
C LYS A 17 22.39 4.20 -19.93
N LYS A 18 22.48 3.32 -18.92
CA LYS A 18 23.57 2.32 -18.82
C LYS A 18 23.61 1.33 -19.99
N LYS A 19 22.48 1.10 -20.66
CA LYS A 19 22.36 0.25 -21.86
C LYS A 19 22.55 1.02 -23.18
N GLY A 20 22.95 2.29 -23.12
CA GLY A 20 23.17 3.14 -24.30
C GLY A 20 21.89 3.62 -25.00
N LYS A 21 20.71 3.43 -24.40
CA LYS A 21 19.44 3.94 -24.93
C LYS A 21 19.07 5.25 -24.25
N ILE A 22 18.87 6.30 -25.04
CA ILE A 22 18.37 7.60 -24.57
C ILE A 22 16.85 7.58 -24.73
N LEU A 23 16.13 7.76 -23.63
CA LEU A 23 14.68 7.93 -23.68
C LEU A 23 14.35 9.31 -24.22
N THR A 24 13.40 9.36 -25.16
CA THR A 24 12.73 10.61 -25.51
C THR A 24 11.81 11.05 -24.38
N ASP A 25 11.45 12.32 -24.32
CA ASP A 25 10.48 12.82 -23.33
C ASP A 25 9.10 12.16 -23.47
N GLU A 26 8.74 11.73 -24.69
CA GLU A 26 7.51 10.98 -24.95
C GLU A 26 7.57 9.56 -24.35
N ASP A 27 8.68 8.85 -24.52
CA ASP A 27 8.86 7.52 -23.93
C ASP A 27 8.89 7.58 -22.40
N ARG A 28 9.47 8.66 -21.86
CA ARG A 28 9.47 8.94 -20.42
C ARG A 28 8.06 9.12 -19.89
N GLN A 29 7.25 9.91 -20.57
CA GLN A 29 5.87 10.16 -20.16
C GLN A 29 5.04 8.86 -20.20
N LYS A 30 5.17 8.06 -21.27
CA LYS A 30 4.52 6.75 -21.37
C LYS A 30 4.90 5.82 -20.21
N LEU A 31 6.18 5.79 -19.86
CA LEU A 31 6.67 4.97 -18.75
C LEU A 31 6.09 5.43 -17.40
N LEU A 32 6.05 6.74 -17.17
CA LEU A 32 5.46 7.32 -15.97
C LEU A 32 3.97 6.99 -15.86
N ASP A 33 3.24 7.08 -16.96
CA ASP A 33 1.80 6.80 -17.02
C ASP A 33 1.52 5.31 -16.76
N GLU A 34 2.30 4.40 -17.36
CA GLU A 34 2.17 2.95 -17.13
C GLU A 34 2.41 2.60 -15.65
N ILE A 35 3.53 3.09 -15.08
CA ILE A 35 3.87 2.83 -13.68
C ILE A 35 2.82 3.43 -12.75
N SER A 36 2.37 4.65 -13.03
CA SER A 36 1.34 5.32 -12.23
C SER A 36 0.00 4.57 -12.28
N ALA A 37 -0.41 4.09 -13.45
CA ALA A 37 -1.63 3.30 -13.63
C ALA A 37 -1.56 1.97 -12.85
N LYS A 38 -0.41 1.28 -12.94
CA LYS A 38 -0.18 0.05 -12.17
C LYS A 38 -0.27 0.31 -10.66
N TYR A 39 0.36 1.37 -10.17
CA TYR A 39 0.28 1.74 -8.75
C TYR A 39 -1.14 2.08 -8.34
N LYS A 40 -1.85 2.89 -9.13
CA LYS A 40 -3.23 3.30 -8.84
C LYS A 40 -4.10 2.07 -8.61
N LYS A 41 -4.04 1.10 -9.54
CA LYS A 41 -4.76 -0.17 -9.43
C LYS A 41 -4.40 -0.95 -8.16
N GLN A 42 -3.13 -0.99 -7.79
CA GLN A 42 -2.67 -1.71 -6.60
C GLN A 42 -3.04 -1.00 -5.29
N THR A 43 -3.27 0.31 -5.33
CA THR A 43 -3.68 1.10 -4.15
C THR A 43 -5.19 1.20 -3.95
N GLU A 44 -5.99 0.64 -4.86
CA GLU A 44 -7.44 0.59 -4.69
C GLU A 44 -7.82 -0.35 -3.53
N SER A 45 -8.82 0.05 -2.76
CA SER A 45 -9.31 -0.73 -1.60
C SER A 45 -9.76 -2.14 -2.00
N THR A 46 -10.37 -2.27 -3.18
CA THR A 46 -10.80 -3.56 -3.76
C THR A 46 -9.64 -4.48 -4.07
N TYR A 47 -8.49 -3.93 -4.49
CA TYR A 47 -7.29 -4.70 -4.75
C TYR A 47 -6.74 -5.35 -3.47
N ALA A 48 -6.77 -4.61 -2.36
CA ALA A 48 -6.37 -5.07 -1.04
C ALA A 48 -7.36 -6.12 -0.47
N ALA A 49 -8.67 -5.84 -0.57
CA ALA A 49 -9.71 -6.75 -0.11
C ALA A 49 -9.70 -8.10 -0.85
N ALA A 50 -9.52 -8.09 -2.17
CA ALA A 50 -9.39 -9.31 -2.98
C ALA A 50 -8.18 -10.20 -2.60
N ARG A 51 -7.23 -9.65 -1.82
CA ARG A 51 -6.03 -10.34 -1.34
C ARG A 51 -6.06 -10.61 0.15
N LEU A 52 -7.19 -10.35 0.82
CA LEU A 52 -7.35 -10.53 2.26
C LEU A 52 -6.33 -9.72 3.07
N TRP A 53 -5.85 -8.59 2.53
CA TRP A 53 -5.04 -7.65 3.31
C TRP A 53 -5.88 -6.86 4.31
N THR A 54 -7.19 -6.81 4.06
CA THR A 54 -8.20 -6.17 4.89
C THR A 54 -9.40 -7.10 4.95
N ASP A 55 -10.05 -7.20 6.11
CA ASP A 55 -11.19 -8.11 6.29
C ASP A 55 -12.47 -7.60 5.59
N ALA A 56 -12.65 -6.28 5.49
CA ALA A 56 -13.82 -5.69 4.84
C ALA A 56 -13.57 -4.26 4.33
N ILE A 57 -14.30 -3.88 3.28
CA ILE A 57 -14.50 -2.48 2.88
C ILE A 57 -15.85 -2.06 3.43
N ILE A 58 -15.88 -1.01 4.24
CA ILE A 58 -17.08 -0.59 4.97
C ILE A 58 -17.51 0.82 4.55
N ASN A 59 -18.79 1.14 4.75
CA ASN A 59 -19.26 2.51 4.66
C ASN A 59 -18.64 3.32 5.83
N PRO A 60 -17.99 4.47 5.58
CA PRO A 60 -17.37 5.27 6.64
C PRO A 60 -18.33 5.64 7.79
N ILE A 61 -19.62 5.80 7.51
CA ILE A 61 -20.64 6.11 8.53
C ILE A 61 -20.79 4.97 9.55
N ASP A 62 -20.56 3.73 9.13
CA ASP A 62 -20.71 2.53 9.97
C ASP A 62 -19.47 2.24 10.81
N THR A 63 -18.40 3.03 10.70
CA THR A 63 -17.11 2.78 11.38
C THR A 63 -17.28 2.53 12.88
N ARG A 64 -18.11 3.33 13.58
CA ARG A 64 -18.37 3.14 15.02
C ARG A 64 -18.97 1.77 15.32
N LYS A 65 -19.92 1.32 14.49
CA LYS A 65 -20.59 0.03 14.67
C LYS A 65 -19.60 -1.12 14.51
N TRP A 66 -18.75 -1.07 13.48
CA TRP A 66 -17.72 -2.08 13.23
C TRP A 66 -16.71 -2.17 14.38
N ILE A 67 -16.20 -1.03 14.86
CA ILE A 67 -15.25 -1.01 15.98
C ILE A 67 -15.90 -1.53 17.27
N SER A 68 -17.12 -1.09 17.58
CA SER A 68 -17.84 -1.53 18.78
C SER A 68 -18.06 -3.05 18.79
N MET A 69 -18.52 -3.59 17.67
CA MET A 69 -18.72 -5.04 17.50
C MET A 69 -17.40 -5.82 17.61
N GLY A 70 -16.31 -5.29 17.05
CA GLY A 70 -14.99 -5.92 17.16
C GLY A 70 -14.47 -5.98 18.61
N ILE A 71 -14.67 -4.91 19.38
CA ILE A 71 -14.31 -4.88 20.81
C ILE A 71 -15.17 -5.87 21.61
N GLU A 72 -16.48 -5.89 21.37
CA GLU A 72 -17.40 -6.83 22.03
C GLU A 72 -17.00 -8.28 21.74
N ALA A 73 -16.68 -8.61 20.50
CA ALA A 73 -16.18 -9.93 20.13
C ALA A 73 -14.86 -10.25 20.84
N ALA A 74 -13.89 -9.34 20.86
CA ALA A 74 -12.60 -9.53 21.51
C ALA A 74 -12.69 -9.75 23.04
N ASN A 75 -13.68 -9.13 23.70
CA ASN A 75 -13.89 -9.28 25.15
C ASN A 75 -14.25 -10.70 25.60
N HIS A 76 -14.61 -11.59 24.68
CA HIS A 76 -14.83 -13.01 24.99
C HIS A 76 -13.53 -13.79 25.20
N SER A 77 -12.36 -13.15 25.01
CA SER A 77 -11.04 -13.69 25.32
C SER A 77 -10.31 -12.74 26.28
N PRO A 78 -10.42 -12.93 27.60
CA PRO A 78 -9.82 -12.03 28.58
C PRO A 78 -8.29 -11.97 28.42
N ILE A 79 -7.71 -10.79 28.68
CA ILE A 79 -6.25 -10.61 28.65
C ILE A 79 -5.66 -11.27 29.90
N THR A 80 -5.03 -12.43 29.72
CA THR A 80 -4.39 -13.19 30.81
C THR A 80 -2.88 -12.95 30.88
N GLU A 81 -2.27 -12.56 29.76
CA GLU A 81 -0.83 -12.40 29.64
C GLU A 81 -0.41 -10.94 29.81
N LYS A 82 0.73 -10.73 30.46
CA LYS A 82 1.36 -9.40 30.55
C LYS A 82 1.93 -9.02 29.19
N PHE A 83 1.70 -7.77 28.77
CA PHE A 83 2.37 -7.21 27.59
C PHE A 83 3.88 -7.05 27.87
N ASN A 84 4.71 -7.77 27.11
CA ASN A 84 6.17 -7.73 27.22
C ASN A 84 6.76 -7.11 25.95
N LEU A 85 7.54 -6.04 26.12
CA LEU A 85 8.26 -5.39 25.03
C LEU A 85 9.56 -6.15 24.72
N GLY A 86 9.91 -6.20 23.43
CA GLY A 86 11.26 -6.61 23.00
C GLY A 86 12.30 -5.53 23.29
N VAL A 87 13.53 -5.73 22.81
CA VAL A 87 14.59 -4.73 22.92
C VAL A 87 14.22 -3.49 22.11
N ILE A 88 14.20 -2.32 22.75
CA ILE A 88 14.02 -1.04 22.08
C ILE A 88 15.40 -0.52 21.67
N GLN A 89 15.63 -0.34 20.37
CA GLN A 89 16.85 0.28 19.86
C GLN A 89 16.70 1.81 19.96
N VAL A 90 17.59 2.44 20.73
CA VAL A 90 17.72 3.91 20.86
C VAL A 90 18.92 4.42 20.08
#